data_AF-A0A9P7EP34-F1
#
_entry.id   AF-A0A9P7EP34-F1
#
_cell.length_a   1.000
_cell.length_b   1.000
_cell.length_c   1.000
_cell.angle_alpha   90.00
_cell.angle_beta   90.00
_cell.angle_gamma   90.00
#
_symmetry.space_group_name_H-M   'P 1'
#
loop_
_entity.id
_entity.type
_entity.pdbx_description
1 polymer ?
#
loop_
_entity_poly.entity_id
_entity_poly.type
_entity_poly.pdbx_seq_one_letter_code
_entity_poly.pdbx_strand_id
1 'polypeptide(L)'
;KVQTCSRCQTIMYPGPENSPLNHKWSYCTDGVKQVSKSGKDLPPWPQPQGLFSEGCTFHLHAFLLAVQCIYKCIFIMQGPGEMDLLETEAFVKLLASRTEI
;
A
#
# COMPACT_ATOMS: atom_id res chain seq x y z
N LYS A 1 3.29 12.59 23.41
CA LYS A 1 2.74 12.98 22.08
C LYS A 1 2.34 11.69 21.36
N VAL A 2 1.10 11.58 20.88
CA VAL A 2 0.66 10.41 20.10
C VAL A 2 1.50 10.33 18.82
N GLN A 3 2.00 9.14 18.50
CA GLN A 3 2.77 8.90 17.28
C GLN A 3 1.77 8.65 16.14
N THR A 4 1.78 9.53 15.15
CA THR A 4 0.88 9.46 13.98
C THR A 4 1.70 9.13 12.74
N CYS A 5 1.18 8.24 11.90
CA CYS A 5 1.79 7.90 10.64
C CYS A 5 1.69 9.06 9.64
N SER A 6 2.81 9.55 9.11
CA SER A 6 2.80 10.62 8.09
C SER A 6 2.10 10.22 6.79
N ARG A 7 2.01 8.91 6.51
CA ARG A 7 1.52 8.35 5.26
C ARG A 7 0.01 8.10 5.26
N CYS A 8 -0.52 7.41 6.27
CA CYS A 8 -1.95 7.12 6.39
C CYS A 8 -2.68 8.01 7.42
N GLN A 9 -1.96 8.91 8.10
CA GLN A 9 -2.50 9.85 9.10
C GLN A 9 -3.19 9.19 10.31
N THR A 10 -2.97 7.90 10.56
CA THR A 10 -3.53 7.16 11.70
C THR A 10 -2.54 7.03 12.87
N ILE A 11 -3.07 6.67 14.05
CA ILE A 11 -2.26 6.37 15.25
C ILE A 11 -1.40 5.13 14.98
N MET A 12 -0.09 5.23 15.20
CA MET A 12 0.84 4.15 14.87
C MET A 12 0.74 2.95 15.82
N TYR A 13 0.49 3.19 17.11
CA TYR A 13 0.55 2.16 18.15
C TYR A 13 -0.73 2.13 18.98
N PRO A 14 -1.90 1.80 18.39
CA PRO A 14 -3.17 1.78 19.11
C PRO A 14 -3.35 0.55 20.02
N GLY A 15 -2.58 -0.52 19.82
CA GLY A 15 -2.66 -1.76 20.58
C GLY A 15 -1.45 -2.01 21.50
N PRO A 16 -1.49 -3.08 22.32
CA PRO A 16 -0.36 -3.49 23.16
C PRO A 16 0.86 -3.88 22.31
N GLU A 17 2.00 -4.11 22.96
CA GLU A 17 3.23 -4.55 22.28
C GLU A 17 2.98 -5.78 21.40
N ASN A 18 3.55 -5.79 20.19
CA ASN A 18 3.35 -6.82 19.16
C ASN A 18 1.92 -6.96 18.60
N SER A 19 1.00 -6.04 18.89
CA SER A 19 -0.33 -6.03 18.28
C SER A 19 -0.24 -5.94 16.75
N PRO A 20 -1.03 -6.72 15.98
CA PRO A 20 -1.11 -6.58 14.52
C PRO A 20 -1.71 -5.24 14.08
N LEU A 21 -2.34 -4.48 14.98
CA LEU A 21 -2.86 -3.14 14.72
C LEU A 21 -1.74 -2.09 14.70
N ASN A 22 -0.58 -2.42 15.26
CA ASN A 22 0.53 -1.50 15.36
C ASN A 22 1.30 -1.45 14.04
N HIS A 23 1.69 -0.24 13.67
CA HIS A 23 2.62 -0.02 12.58
C HIS A 23 3.97 -0.64 12.91
N LYS A 24 4.62 -1.24 11.90
CA LYS A 24 6.03 -1.59 12.03
C LYS A 24 6.87 -0.31 12.06
N TRP A 25 7.98 -0.31 12.79
CA TRP A 25 8.85 0.85 12.94
C TRP A 25 9.25 1.46 11.58
N SER A 26 8.97 2.74 11.36
CA SER A 26 9.22 3.47 10.10
C SER A 26 8.36 3.07 8.88
N TYR A 27 7.36 2.20 9.05
CA TYR A 27 6.50 1.71 7.97
C TYR A 27 5.03 2.02 8.25
N CYS A 28 4.28 2.20 7.17
CA CYS A 28 2.83 2.29 7.19
C CYS A 28 2.19 0.89 7.14
N THR A 29 0.89 0.82 7.43
CA THR A 29 0.12 -0.44 7.39
C THR A 29 0.15 -1.11 6.03
N ASP A 30 0.27 -0.36 4.93
CA ASP A 30 0.43 -0.86 3.54
C ASP A 30 1.84 -1.41 3.24
N GLY A 31 2.73 -1.48 4.24
CA GLY A 31 4.07 -2.03 4.11
C GLY A 31 5.10 -1.06 3.52
N VAL A 32 4.71 0.17 3.16
CA VAL A 32 5.59 1.19 2.58
C VAL A 32 6.26 2.04 3.67
N LYS A 33 7.46 2.54 3.42
CA LYS A 33 8.14 3.49 4.33
C LYS A 33 7.33 4.78 4.53
N GLN A 34 7.37 5.33 5.73
CA GLN A 34 6.71 6.60 6.07
C GLN A 34 7.44 7.83 5.52
N VAL A 35 8.76 7.72 5.33
CA VAL A 35 9.65 8.80 4.87
C VAL A 35 10.65 8.22 3.87
N SER A 36 10.88 8.90 2.74
CA SER A 36 11.93 8.54 1.80
C SER A 36 13.30 8.96 2.34
N LYS A 37 14.27 8.04 2.38
CA LYS A 37 15.65 8.36 2.82
C LYS A 37 16.54 8.88 1.69
N SER A 38 16.14 8.73 0.43
CA SER A 38 17.00 8.91 -0.74
C SER A 38 16.41 9.81 -1.82
N GLY A 39 15.46 10.68 -1.47
CA GLY A 39 14.81 11.60 -2.42
C GLY A 39 13.97 10.92 -3.52
N LYS A 40 13.82 9.58 -3.49
CA LYS A 40 12.90 8.87 -4.36
C LYS A 40 11.47 9.02 -3.83
N ASP A 41 10.55 9.29 -4.74
CA ASP A 41 9.13 9.35 -4.41
C ASP A 41 8.65 7.99 -3.88
N LEU A 42 7.91 8.03 -2.78
CA LEU A 42 7.24 6.86 -2.25
C LEU A 42 6.03 6.55 -3.15
N PRO A 43 5.64 5.27 -3.30
CA PRO A 43 4.42 4.94 -4.01
C PRO A 43 3.23 5.66 -3.34
N PRO A 44 2.15 5.98 -4.06
CA PRO A 44 0.96 6.61 -3.47
C PRO A 44 0.36 5.72 -2.38
N TRP A 45 -0.32 6.29 -1.39
CA TRP A 45 -1.08 5.53 -0.39
C TRP A 45 -2.55 5.46 -0.80
N PRO A 46 -3.29 4.36 -0.53
CA PRO A 46 -2.82 3.09 0.02
C PRO A 46 -2.26 2.15 -1.06
N GLN A 47 -1.43 1.19 -0.65
CA GLN A 47 -0.96 0.11 -1.52
C GLN A 47 -1.56 -1.23 -1.08
N PRO A 48 -1.94 -2.11 -2.03
CA PRO A 48 -2.36 -3.47 -1.70
C PRO A 48 -1.38 -4.18 -0.75
N GLN A 49 -1.94 -4.88 0.23
CA GLN A 49 -1.17 -5.63 1.22
C GLN A 49 -0.23 -6.65 0.56
N GLY A 50 0.98 -6.76 1.11
CA GLY A 50 1.98 -7.73 0.64
C GLY A 50 2.76 -7.30 -0.60
N LEU A 51 2.45 -6.16 -1.24
CA LEU A 51 3.28 -5.60 -2.31
C LEU A 51 4.68 -5.23 -1.83
N PHE A 52 4.77 -4.76 -0.58
CA PHE A 52 6.03 -4.37 0.04
C PHE A 52 6.18 -5.13 1.35
N SER A 53 7.33 -5.79 1.54
CA SER A 53 7.79 -6.21 2.86
C SER A 53 8.98 -5.38 3.29
N GLU A 54 9.06 -5.08 4.57
CA GLU A 54 10.16 -4.29 5.17
C GLU A 54 10.36 -2.92 4.47
N GLY A 55 9.33 -2.44 3.77
CA GLY A 55 9.29 -1.20 2.98
C GLY A 55 10.42 -0.97 1.97
N CYS A 56 11.20 -1.99 1.64
CA CYS A 56 12.21 -1.94 0.58
C CYS A 56 12.13 -3.12 -0.38
N THR A 57 11.49 -4.22 0.01
CA THR A 57 11.38 -5.41 -0.82
C THR A 57 10.04 -5.37 -1.54
N PHE A 58 10.08 -5.13 -2.85
CA PHE A 58 8.89 -5.16 -3.70
C PHE A 58 8.64 -6.58 -4.20
N HIS A 59 7.43 -7.09 -4.01
CA HIS A 59 7.04 -8.45 -4.37
C HIS A 59 6.33 -8.47 -5.72
N LEU A 60 7.07 -8.78 -6.78
CA LEU A 60 6.54 -8.82 -8.14
C LEU A 60 5.37 -9.80 -8.30
N HIS A 61 5.43 -10.97 -7.64
CA HIS A 61 4.34 -11.94 -7.69
C HIS A 61 3.05 -11.39 -7.08
N ALA A 62 3.13 -10.78 -5.89
CA ALA A 62 1.99 -10.14 -5.24
C ALA A 62 1.43 -8.99 -6.10
N PHE A 63 2.31 -8.26 -6.79
CA PHE A 63 1.93 -7.24 -7.74
C PHE A 63 1.14 -7.79 -8.93
N LEU A 64 1.62 -8.85 -9.58
CA LEU A 64 0.90 -9.45 -10.71
C LEU A 64 -0.46 -10.01 -10.30
N LEU A 65 -0.56 -10.58 -9.09
CA LEU A 65 -1.86 -11.00 -8.53
C LEU A 65 -2.79 -9.80 -8.29
N ALA A 66 -2.27 -8.68 -7.75
CA ALA A 66 -3.06 -7.47 -7.56
C ALA A 66 -3.56 -6.89 -8.90
N VAL A 67 -2.70 -6.82 -9.93
CA VAL A 67 -3.08 -6.42 -11.29
C VAL A 67 -4.18 -7.33 -11.83
N GLN A 68 -4.02 -8.65 -11.70
CA GLN A 68 -5.01 -9.61 -12.18
C GLN A 68 -6.35 -9.46 -11.45
N CYS A 69 -6.31 -9.20 -10.13
CA CYS A 69 -7.51 -8.99 -9.32
C CYS A 69 -8.26 -7.73 -9.78
N ILE A 70 -7.57 -6.60 -9.86
CA ILE A 70 -8.14 -5.32 -10.30
C ILE A 70 -8.70 -5.44 -11.71
N TYR A 71 -7.98 -6.09 -12.64
CA TYR A 71 -8.47 -6.33 -13.98
C TYR A 71 -9.77 -7.15 -13.99
N LYS A 72 -9.83 -8.24 -13.21
CA LYS A 72 -11.06 -9.03 -13.06
C LYS A 72 -12.20 -8.22 -12.46
N CYS A 73 -11.94 -7.42 -11.43
CA CYS A 73 -12.95 -6.61 -10.78
C CYS A 73 -13.48 -5.49 -11.69
N ILE A 74 -12.62 -4.81 -12.46
CA ILE A 74 -13.04 -3.71 -13.33
C ILE A 74 -13.72 -4.22 -14.61
N PHE A 75 -13.16 -5.25 -15.25
CA PHE A 75 -13.55 -5.64 -16.60
C PHE A 75 -14.43 -6.89 -16.68
N ILE A 76 -14.39 -7.77 -15.67
CA ILE A 76 -15.10 -9.06 -15.71
C ILE A 76 -16.30 -9.07 -14.75
N MET A 77 -16.17 -8.50 -13.55
CA MET A 77 -17.25 -8.42 -12.57
C MET A 77 -17.94 -7.05 -12.62
N GLN A 78 -19.01 -6.91 -13.41
CA GLN A 78 -19.82 -5.68 -13.46
C GLN A 78 -20.65 -5.44 -12.18
N GLY A 79 -20.00 -5.23 -11.04
CA GLY A 79 -20.66 -4.88 -9.77
C GLY A 79 -19.66 -4.61 -8.65
N PRO A 80 -19.96 -3.69 -7.70
CA PRO A 80 -19.03 -3.29 -6.65
C PRO A 80 -18.93 -4.39 -5.57
N GLY A 81 -18.19 -5.45 -5.87
CA GLY A 81 -17.76 -6.44 -4.89
C GLY A 81 -16.44 -5.98 -4.27
N GLU A 82 -16.51 -5.47 -3.04
CA GLU A 82 -15.38 -5.19 -2.11
C GLU A 82 -14.06 -4.68 -2.73
N MET A 83 -14.12 -3.85 -3.79
CA MET A 83 -12.93 -3.09 -4.18
C MET A 83 -12.87 -1.82 -3.35
N ASP A 84 -11.83 -1.69 -2.53
CA ASP A 84 -11.45 -0.39 -1.99
C ASP A 84 -11.02 0.51 -3.16
N LEU A 85 -11.89 1.48 -3.48
CA LEU A 85 -11.70 2.43 -4.57
C LEU A 85 -10.43 3.26 -4.37
N LEU A 86 -10.04 3.55 -3.12
CA LEU A 86 -8.84 4.31 -2.79
C LEU A 86 -7.57 3.50 -3.09
N GLU A 87 -7.54 2.22 -2.69
CA GLU A 87 -6.43 1.31 -3.01
C GLU A 87 -6.29 1.13 -4.52
N THR A 88 -7.43 0.98 -5.22
CA THR A 88 -7.46 0.80 -6.67
C THR A 88 -6.88 2.02 -7.38
N GLU A 89 -7.32 3.23 -7.03
CA GLU A 89 -6.83 4.47 -7.64
C GLU A 89 -5.33 4.67 -7.40
N ALA A 90 -4.88 4.47 -6.15
CA ALA A 90 -3.47 4.59 -5.80
C ALA A 90 -2.61 3.55 -6.53
N PHE A 91 -3.09 2.32 -6.69
CA PHE A 91 -2.38 1.29 -7.44
C PHE A 91 -2.27 1.60 -8.94
N VAL A 92 -3.32 2.13 -9.57
CA VAL A 92 -3.28 2.56 -10.97
C VAL A 92 -2.23 3.65 -11.18
N LYS A 93 -2.12 4.62 -10.26
CA LYS A 93 -1.07 5.65 -10.29
C LYS A 93 0.33 5.04 -10.18
N LEU A 94 0.51 4.03 -9.32
CA LEU A 94 1.79 3.32 -9.19
C LEU A 94 2.16 2.56 -10.47
N LEU A 95 1.21 1.87 -11.08
CA LEU A 95 1.38 1.19 -12.36
C LEU A 95 1.84 2.16 -13.44
N ALA A 96 1.11 3.27 -13.62
CA ALA A 96 1.42 4.27 -14.63
C ALA A 96 2.86 4.80 -14.52
N SER A 97 3.30 5.13 -13.29
CA SER A 97 4.67 5.62 -13.02
C SER A 97 5.80 4.63 -13.32
N ARG A 98 5.48 3.36 -13.57
CA ARG A 98 6.45 2.27 -13.82
C ARG A 98 6.36 1.69 -15.24
N THR A 99 5.39 2.15 -16.03
CA THR A 99 5.19 1.73 -17.42
C THR A 99 5.68 2.76 -18.44
N GLU A 100 6.13 3.95 -18.02
CA GLU A 100 6.88 4.84 -18.91
C GLU A 100 8.26 4.22 -19.21
N ILE A 101 8.48 3.89 -20.49
CA ILE A 101 9.73 3.38 -21.07
C ILE A 101 10.58 4.57 -21.51
#